data_AF-A0A7C4GFA4-F1
#
_entry.id   AF-A0A7C4GFA4-F1
#
_cell.length_a   1.000
_cell.length_b   1.000
_cell.length_c   1.000
_cell.angle_alpha   90.00
_cell.angle_beta   90.00
_cell.angle_gamma   90.00
#
_symmetry.space_group_name_H-M   'P 1'
#
loop_
_entity.id
_entity.type
_entity.pdbx_description
1 polymer ?
#
loop_
_entity_poly.entity_id
_entity_poly.type
_entity_poly.pdbx_seq_one_letter_code
_entity_poly.pdbx_strand_id
1 'polypeptide(L)'
;MGRCLPRELRIKLYDYVVALRSDGLTYGRIIEEVWRRYGIRISKPHISYWLRGIHNPYNGRRIPSMELLRPSEELAYIIGVVLGDEYAYRKRRVIKGYNDVLVTRNYNP
;
A
#
# COMPACT_ATOMS: atom_id res chain seq x y z
N MET A 1 10.68 10.64 -8.69
CA MET A 1 10.01 9.38 -8.29
C MET A 1 10.09 9.23 -6.78
N GLY A 2 8.95 9.21 -6.08
CA GLY A 2 8.94 9.13 -4.61
C GLY A 2 9.43 7.76 -4.12
N ARG A 3 10.36 7.74 -3.16
CA ARG A 3 10.87 6.51 -2.55
C ARG A 3 9.73 5.80 -1.82
N CYS A 4 9.23 4.69 -2.38
CA CYS A 4 8.29 3.84 -1.68
C CYS A 4 9.02 3.12 -0.53
N LEU A 5 8.49 3.19 0.70
CA LEU A 5 8.98 2.39 1.82
C LEU A 5 8.99 0.89 1.43
N PRO A 6 9.98 0.08 1.87
CA PRO A 6 10.00 -1.36 1.62
C PRO A 6 8.67 -2.04 1.99
N ARG A 7 8.25 -3.07 1.25
CA ARG A 7 6.94 -3.74 1.46
C ARG A 7 6.78 -4.25 2.88
N GLU A 8 7.81 -4.88 3.42
CA GLU A 8 7.82 -5.39 4.79
C GLU A 8 7.57 -4.30 5.82
N LEU A 9 8.23 -3.15 5.65
CA LEU A 9 8.04 -2.01 6.53
C LEU A 9 6.61 -1.47 6.44
N ARG A 10 6.01 -1.45 5.24
CA ARG A 10 4.59 -1.07 5.08
C ARG A 10 3.64 -2.05 5.73
N ILE A 11 3.92 -3.36 5.69
CA ILE A 11 3.12 -4.39 6.35
C ILE A 11 3.19 -4.19 7.87
N LYS A 12 4.40 -4.09 8.44
CA LYS A 12 4.59 -3.83 9.88
C LYS A 12 3.89 -2.56 10.34
N LEU A 13 3.98 -1.48 9.56
CA LEU A 13 3.30 -0.22 9.86
C LEU A 13 1.77 -0.36 9.78
N TYR A 14 1.26 -1.08 8.78
CA TYR A 14 -0.17 -1.32 8.62
C TYR A 14 -0.75 -2.13 9.77
N ASP A 15 -0.14 -3.26 10.13
CA ASP A 15 -0.60 -4.08 11.26
C ASP A 15 -0.59 -3.28 12.56
N TYR A 16 0.46 -2.47 12.77
CA TYR A 16 0.55 -1.61 13.93
C TYR A 16 -0.55 -0.55 13.96
N VAL A 17 -0.83 0.11 12.83
CA VAL A 17 -1.90 1.10 12.72
C VAL A 17 -3.27 0.47 12.96
N VAL A 18 -3.51 -0.74 12.46
CA VAL A 18 -4.75 -1.49 12.70
C VAL A 18 -4.90 -1.84 14.17
N ALA A 19 -3.83 -2.33 14.82
CA ALA A 19 -3.84 -2.63 16.26
C ALA A 19 -4.16 -1.39 17.11
N LEU A 20 -3.45 -0.28 16.89
CA LEU A 20 -3.72 0.98 17.60
C LEU A 20 -5.15 1.48 17.36
N ARG A 21 -5.71 1.26 16.17
CA ARG A 21 -7.10 1.65 15.90
C ARG A 21 -8.09 0.77 16.65
N SER A 22 -7.83 -0.53 16.75
CA SER A 22 -8.62 -1.47 17.56
C SER A 22 -8.58 -1.11 19.05
N ASP A 23 -7.46 -0.58 19.53
CA ASP A 23 -7.31 -0.05 20.90
C ASP A 23 -8.03 1.29 21.12
N GLY A 24 -8.74 1.81 20.11
CA GLY A 24 -9.56 3.02 20.21
C GLY A 24 -8.80 4.34 20.00
N LEU A 25 -7.52 4.31 19.60
CA LEU A 25 -6.75 5.53 19.42
C LEU A 25 -7.31 6.40 18.28
N THR A 26 -7.20 7.72 18.50
CA THR A 26 -7.51 8.73 17.48
C THR A 26 -6.40 8.80 16.44
N TYR A 27 -6.71 9.34 15.25
CA TYR A 27 -5.72 9.48 14.19
C TYR A 27 -4.46 10.27 14.61
N GLY A 28 -4.61 11.31 15.45
CA GLY A 28 -3.47 12.08 15.95
C GLY A 28 -2.54 11.23 16.82
N ARG A 29 -3.11 10.47 17.77
CA ARG A 29 -2.36 9.56 18.64
C ARG A 29 -1.68 8.44 17.86
N ILE A 30 -2.34 7.90 16.83
CA ILE A 30 -1.72 6.92 15.92
C ILE A 30 -0.47 7.51 15.24
N ILE A 31 -0.53 8.75 14.76
CA ILE A 31 0.61 9.41 14.11
C ILE A 31 1.77 9.59 15.09
N GLU A 32 1.48 10.07 16.31
CA GLU A 32 2.48 10.23 17.37
C GLU A 32 3.14 8.90 17.73
N GLU A 33 2.34 7.85 17.87
CA GLU A 33 2.81 6.54 18.29
C GLU A 33 3.66 5.85 17.20
N VAL A 34 3.27 5.98 15.93
CA VAL A 34 4.05 5.49 14.79
C VAL A 34 5.37 6.27 14.67
N TRP A 35 5.34 7.60 14.86
CA TRP A 35 6.56 8.42 14.89
C TRP A 35 7.50 7.99 16.02
N ARG A 36 6.98 7.79 17.22
CA ARG A 36 7.75 7.37 18.39
C ARG A 36 8.44 6.02 18.18
N ARG A 37 7.75 5.04 17.60
CA ARG A 37 8.25 3.67 17.44
C ARG A 37 9.14 3.47 16.22
N TYR A 38 8.82 4.10 15.09
CA TYR A 38 9.48 3.84 13.81
C TYR A 38 10.23 5.06 13.24
N GLY A 39 10.09 6.24 13.84
CA GLY A 39 10.67 7.48 13.29
C GLY A 39 10.05 7.90 11.96
N ILE A 40 8.85 7.40 11.64
CA ILE A 40 8.18 7.63 10.35
C ILE A 40 6.89 8.38 10.62
N ARG A 41 6.68 9.48 9.89
CA ARG A 41 5.45 10.25 9.98
C ARG A 41 4.50 9.86 8.86
N ILE A 42 3.40 9.18 9.21
CA ILE A 42 2.35 8.82 8.26
C ILE A 42 1.30 9.93 8.24
N SER A 43 0.82 10.29 7.05
CA SER A 43 -0.25 11.29 6.92
C SER A 43 -1.61 10.70 7.33
N LYS A 44 -2.47 11.53 7.92
CA LYS A 44 -3.84 11.15 8.31
C LYS A 44 -4.65 10.52 7.16
N PRO A 45 -4.62 11.04 5.92
CA PRO A 45 -5.30 10.40 4.79
C PRO A 45 -4.78 8.99 4.50
N HIS A 46 -3.47 8.74 4.63
CA HIS A 46 -2.88 7.42 4.41
C HIS A 46 -3.39 6.41 5.44
N ILE A 47 -3.44 6.79 6.72
CA ILE A 47 -4.03 5.98 7.79
C ILE A 47 -5.51 5.68 7.49
N SER A 48 -6.28 6.68 7.08
CA SER A 48 -7.69 6.49 6.69
C SER A 48 -7.84 5.49 5.55
N TYR A 49 -7.00 5.59 4.50
CA TYR A 49 -7.01 4.64 3.39
C TYR A 49 -6.61 3.22 3.78
N TRP A 50 -5.68 3.05 4.73
CA TRP A 50 -5.33 1.74 5.28
C TRP A 50 -6.48 1.13 6.06
N LEU A 51 -7.10 1.88 6.97
CA LEU A 51 -8.20 1.40 7.80
C LEU A 51 -9.47 1.12 6.99
N ARG A 52 -9.66 1.80 5.86
CA ARG A 52 -10.72 1.52 4.88
C ARG A 52 -10.38 0.38 3.90
N GLY A 53 -9.20 -0.21 3.99
CA GLY A 53 -8.74 -1.28 3.09
C GLY A 53 -8.41 -0.85 1.66
N ILE A 54 -8.41 0.45 1.35
CA ILE A 54 -8.18 0.98 -0.01
C ILE A 54 -6.73 0.73 -0.45
N HIS A 55 -5.77 0.96 0.44
CA HIS A 55 -4.33 0.80 0.18
C HIS A 55 -3.72 -0.33 1.03
N ASN A 56 -4.37 -1.49 1.08
CA ASN A 56 -3.87 -2.63 1.84
C ASN A 56 -2.48 -3.08 1.31
N PRO A 57 -1.41 -3.06 2.13
CA PRO A 57 -0.06 -3.45 1.70
C PRO A 57 0.10 -4.96 1.48
N TYR A 58 -0.79 -5.79 2.04
CA TYR A 58 -0.88 -7.22 1.73
C TYR A 58 -1.33 -7.43 0.29
N ASN A 59 -2.28 -6.62 -0.18
CA ASN A 59 -2.81 -6.63 -1.54
C ASN A 59 -1.89 -5.91 -2.54
N GLY A 60 -0.62 -5.73 -2.19
CA GLY A 60 0.37 -5.07 -3.02
C GLY A 60 0.35 -5.59 -4.46
N ARG A 61 0.36 -4.65 -5.42
CA ARG A 61 0.39 -4.84 -6.88
C ARG A 61 0.98 -6.21 -7.30
N ARG A 62 0.13 -7.22 -7.43
CA ARG A 62 0.25 -8.39 -8.30
C ARG A 62 1.55 -9.23 -8.24
N ILE A 63 2.36 -9.12 -7.20
CA ILE A 63 3.58 -9.92 -7.05
C ILE A 63 3.68 -10.38 -5.58
N PRO A 64 3.47 -11.69 -5.30
CA PRO A 64 3.85 -12.25 -4.01
C PRO A 64 5.34 -11.98 -3.75
N SER A 65 5.73 -11.71 -2.52
CA SER A 65 7.16 -11.69 -2.19
C SER A 65 7.77 -13.04 -2.59
N MET A 66 8.73 -13.07 -3.51
CA MET A 66 9.37 -14.31 -3.99
C MET A 66 9.97 -15.13 -2.84
N GLU A 67 10.43 -14.46 -1.78
CA GLU A 67 10.96 -15.06 -0.56
C GLU A 67 9.90 -15.78 0.30
N LEU A 68 8.61 -15.47 0.11
CA LEU A 68 7.49 -16.13 0.78
C LEU A 68 6.89 -17.27 -0.06
N LEU A 69 7.28 -17.38 -1.34
CA LEU A 69 6.91 -18.51 -2.18
C LEU A 69 7.94 -19.61 -1.96
N ARG A 70 7.55 -20.68 -1.26
CA ARG A 70 8.35 -21.92 -1.30
C ARG A 70 8.27 -22.49 -2.72
N PRO A 71 9.40 -22.75 -3.39
CA PRO A 71 9.38 -23.47 -4.64
C PRO A 71 8.78 -24.87 -4.38
N SER A 72 7.71 -25.20 -5.10
CA SER A 72 7.10 -26.53 -5.11
C SER A 72 6.81 -26.93 -6.55
N GLU A 73 6.81 -28.24 -6.82
CA GLU A 73 6.48 -28.77 -8.14
C GLU A 73 5.05 -28.37 -8.56
N GLU A 74 4.11 -28.39 -7.62
CA GLU A 74 2.73 -27.94 -7.85
C GLU A 74 2.66 -26.46 -8.25
N LEU A 75 3.45 -25.58 -7.62
CA LEU A 75 3.49 -24.16 -7.96
C LEU A 75 4.12 -23.94 -9.34
N ALA A 76 5.19 -24.68 -9.66
CA ALA A 76 5.83 -24.63 -10.97
C ALA A 76 4.88 -25.11 -12.07
N TYR A 77 4.11 -26.17 -11.81
CA TYR A 77 3.09 -26.68 -12.72
C TYR A 77 1.97 -25.64 -12.94
N ILE A 78 1.43 -25.04 -11.88
CA ILE A 78 0.40 -23.99 -11.98
C ILE A 78 0.92 -22.78 -12.78
N ILE A 79 2.17 -22.36 -12.54
CA ILE A 79 2.79 -21.26 -13.31
C ILE A 79 2.91 -21.65 -14.79
N GLY A 80 3.36 -22.88 -15.09
CA GLY A 80 3.48 -23.39 -16.46
C GLY A 80 2.14 -23.48 -17.19
N VAL A 81 1.08 -23.95 -16.51
CA VAL A 81 -0.27 -24.02 -17.07
C VAL A 81 -0.85 -22.63 -17.33
N VAL A 82 -0.77 -21.72 -16.35
CA VAL A 82 -1.34 -20.37 -16.45
C VAL A 82 -0.61 -19.49 -17.47
N LEU A 83 0.71 -19.69 -17.66
CA LEU A 83 1.49 -18.96 -18.67
C LEU A 83 1.52 -19.67 -20.03
N GLY A 84 1.29 -20.98 -20.07
CA GLY A 84 1.27 -21.79 -21.29
C GLY A 84 -0.06 -21.79 -22.03
N ASP A 85 -1.16 -21.52 -21.34
CA ASP A 85 -2.48 -21.27 -21.95
C ASP A 85 -2.55 -19.82 -22.45
N GLU A 86 -2.48 -19.64 -23.76
CA GLU A 86 -2.36 -18.37 -24.45
C GLU A 86 -3.56 -17.43 -24.19
N TYR A 87 -3.51 -16.58 -23.15
CA TYR A 87 -4.36 -15.39 -23.06
C TYR A 87 -3.62 -14.18 -22.45
N ALA A 88 -2.89 -13.47 -23.31
CA ALA A 88 -2.30 -12.18 -22.97
C ALA A 88 -3.37 -11.05 -22.93
N TYR A 89 -4.21 -11.01 -21.89
CA TYR A 89 -5.12 -9.88 -21.70
C TYR A 89 -4.36 -8.62 -21.24
N ARG A 90 -4.00 -7.75 -22.18
CA ARG A 90 -3.46 -6.41 -21.88
C ARG A 90 -4.61 -5.45 -21.52
N LYS A 91 -5.05 -5.44 -20.26
CA LYS A 91 -5.95 -4.38 -19.76
C LYS A 91 -5.17 -3.06 -19.60
N ARG A 92 -5.40 -2.10 -20.51
CA ARG A 92 -5.06 -0.70 -20.27
C ARG A 92 -5.87 -0.20 -19.08
N ARG A 93 -5.21 0.21 -17.99
CA ARG A 93 -5.87 0.97 -16.93
C ARG A 93 -5.96 2.42 -17.41
N VAL A 94 -7.17 2.97 -17.47
CA VAL A 94 -7.35 4.42 -17.50
C VAL A 94 -6.83 4.96 -16.17
N ILE A 95 -5.70 5.67 -16.20
CA ILE A 95 -5.22 6.42 -15.04
C ILE A 95 -5.99 7.74 -15.06
N LYS A 96 -7.00 7.88 -14.21
CA LYS A 96 -7.63 9.18 -13.95
C LYS A 96 -6.62 10.03 -13.16
N GLY A 97 -5.92 10.93 -13.86
CA GLY A 97 -5.07 11.93 -13.23
C GLY A 97 -5.95 13.01 -12.58
N TYR A 98 -5.74 13.27 -11.30
CA TYR A 98 -6.27 14.47 -10.65
C TYR A 98 -5.25 15.60 -10.88
N ASN A 99 -5.35 16.27 -12.02
CA ASN A 99 -4.61 17.50 -12.32
C ASN A 99 -5.57 18.70 -12.39
N ASP A 100 -6.48 18.82 -11.43
CA ASP A 100 -7.21 20.06 -11.20
C ASP A 100 -6.74 20.68 -9.89
N VAL A 101 -5.54 21.26 -9.91
CA VAL A 101 -5.18 22.29 -8.95
C VAL A 101 -5.01 23.57 -9.74
N LEU A 102 -6.10 24.34 -9.81
CA LEU A 102 -6.05 25.76 -10.16
C LEU A 102 -5.07 26.43 -9.19
N VAL A 103 -3.94 26.89 -9.71
CA VAL A 103 -3.04 27.79 -8.99
C VAL A 103 -3.72 29.15 -9.00
N THR A 104 -4.52 29.44 -7.97
CA THR A 104 -4.80 30.82 -7.58
C THR A 104 -3.88 31.16 -6.41
N ARG A 105 -2.69 31.63 -6.79
CA ARG A 105 -1.87 32.53 -5.99
C ARG A 105 -2.76 33.70 -5.61
N ASN A 106 -2.86 34.02 -4.32
CA ASN A 106 -2.97 35.36 -3.73
C ASN A 106 -3.60 35.24 -2.35
N TYR A 107 -2.83 35.55 -1.30
CA TYR A 107 -3.24 36.47 -0.24
C TYR A 107 -1.99 36.90 0.54
N ASN A 108 -1.83 38.21 0.68
CA ASN A 108 -1.04 38.88 1.70
C ASN A 108 -1.59 40.31 1.84
N PRO A 109 -1.61 40.94 3.02
CA PRO A 109 -1.56 40.41 4.38
C PRO A 109 -2.94 40.35 5.07
#